data_AF-A0A1B1S5H5-F1
#
_entry.id   AF-A0A1B1S5H5-F1
#
_cell.length_a   1.000
_cell.length_b   1.000
_cell.length_c   1.000
_cell.angle_alpha   90.00
_cell.angle_beta   90.00
_cell.angle_gamma   90.00
#
_symmetry.space_group_name_H-M   'P 1'
#
loop_
_entity.id
_entity.type
_entity.pdbx_description
1 polymer ?
#
loop_
_entity_poly.entity_id
_entity_poly.type
_entity_poly.pdbx_seq_one_letter_code
_entity_poly.pdbx_strand_id
1 'polypeptide(L)'
;MKLKNDFYFWSSWFLLICLLLLVFHMYQVRFSFQEIIDLKTILTVLGTVSGAYFGAKVAGKYAIESVERQIANTEKKEKKREHNNLLKSLVLYRATSLKLYTFLENLKDVVKKHESFAGGISAFEEDADSLRAIKKFITNELIQLERIDITEIPSEIFFKFTLILSNVKSLLNSVEEMIDAMDKYNPNIYLTYWEFYFSTIKELKQLIDEIDNDLSNIKS
;
A
#
# COMPACT_ATOMS: atom_id res chain seq x y z
N MET A 1 23.23 41.16 15.44
CA MET A 1 22.15 41.30 16.45
C MET A 1 22.23 40.23 17.56
N LYS A 2 22.35 38.93 17.23
CA LYS A 2 22.53 37.84 18.23
C LYS A 2 23.70 38.03 19.20
N LEU A 3 24.91 38.33 18.70
CA LEU A 3 26.12 38.56 19.53
C LEU A 3 25.96 39.66 20.59
N LYS A 4 25.19 40.71 20.32
CA LYS A 4 24.96 41.81 21.26
C LYS A 4 24.02 41.38 22.38
N ASN A 5 22.98 40.62 22.05
CA ASN A 5 22.04 40.06 23.04
C ASN A 5 22.71 39.02 23.94
N ASP A 6 23.60 38.19 23.39
CA ASP A 6 24.35 37.21 24.18
C ASP A 6 25.29 37.93 25.17
N PHE A 7 25.97 39.00 24.74
CA PHE A 7 26.82 39.80 25.63
C PHE A 7 26.02 40.44 26.77
N TYR A 8 24.88 41.08 26.47
CA TYR A 8 24.03 41.64 27.52
C TYR A 8 23.52 40.56 28.47
N PHE A 9 23.06 39.42 27.96
CA PHE A 9 22.61 38.28 28.78
C PHE A 9 23.69 37.79 29.75
N TRP A 10 24.91 37.53 29.26
CA TRP A 10 26.03 37.11 30.12
C TRP A 10 26.45 38.19 31.11
N SER A 11 26.46 39.47 30.69
CA SER A 11 26.79 40.60 31.58
C SER A 11 25.76 40.76 32.71
N SER A 12 24.46 40.59 32.42
CA SER A 12 23.38 40.65 33.41
C SER A 12 23.50 39.52 34.43
N TRP A 13 23.80 38.31 33.98
CA TRP A 13 24.05 37.16 34.87
C TRP A 13 25.28 37.37 35.76
N PHE A 14 26.36 37.89 35.19
CA PHE A 14 27.58 38.19 35.96
C PHE A 14 27.33 39.24 37.04
N LEU A 15 26.62 40.33 36.68
CA LEU A 15 26.30 41.42 37.61
C LEU A 15 25.35 40.95 38.72
N LEU A 16 24.40 40.06 38.39
CA LEU A 16 23.53 39.41 39.37
C LEU A 16 24.32 38.54 40.36
N ILE A 17 25.30 37.75 39.87
CA ILE A 17 26.17 36.93 40.71
C ILE A 17 27.00 37.82 41.66
N CYS A 18 27.57 38.92 41.16
CA CYS A 18 28.29 39.89 41.98
C CYS A 18 27.39 40.50 43.07
N LEU A 19 26.16 40.89 42.72
CA LEU A 19 25.18 41.41 43.68
C LEU A 19 24.83 40.38 44.75
N LEU A 20 24.61 39.13 44.38
CA LEU A 20 24.33 38.04 45.32
C LEU A 20 25.51 37.78 46.26
N LEU A 21 26.75 37.79 45.74
CA LEU A 21 27.96 37.67 46.56
C LEU A 21 28.11 38.84 47.55
N LEU A 22 27.77 40.06 47.13
CA LEU A 22 27.85 41.27 47.95
C LEU A 22 26.78 41.26 49.05
N VAL A 23 25.54 40.89 48.72
CA VAL A 23 24.46 40.69 49.70
C VAL A 23 24.83 39.58 50.70
N PHE A 24 25.37 38.46 50.22
CA PHE A 24 25.85 37.37 51.05
C PHE A 24 26.95 37.85 52.02
N HIS A 25 27.92 38.61 51.54
CA HIS A 25 28.98 39.17 52.37
C HIS A 25 28.45 40.14 53.44
N MET A 26 27.52 41.03 53.07
CA MET A 26 26.88 41.94 54.03
C MET A 26 26.10 41.19 55.11
N TYR A 27 25.37 40.13 54.73
CA TYR A 27 24.66 39.27 55.68
C TYR A 27 25.62 38.47 56.57
N GLN A 28 26.75 38.00 56.04
CA GLN A 28 27.79 37.32 56.81
C GLN A 28 28.39 38.23 57.88
N VAL A 29 28.69 39.49 57.55
CA VAL A 29 29.23 40.47 58.50
C VAL A 29 28.21 40.85 59.59
N ARG A 30 26.92 40.92 59.25
CA ARG A 30 25.89 41.43 60.18
C ARG A 30 25.25 40.36 61.06
N PHE A 31 25.23 39.10 60.62
CA PHE A 31 24.50 38.00 61.29
C PHE A 31 25.34 36.74 61.52
N SER A 32 26.66 36.76 61.26
CA SER A 32 27.53 35.57 61.42
C SER A 32 27.01 34.34 60.66
N PHE A 33 26.55 34.54 59.42
CA PHE A 33 25.81 33.54 58.61
C PHE A 33 26.53 32.19 58.42
N GLN A 34 27.85 32.13 58.63
CA GLN A 34 28.65 30.89 58.65
C GLN A 34 28.19 29.89 59.71
N GLU A 35 27.55 30.33 60.80
CA GLU A 35 27.01 29.43 61.83
C GLU A 35 25.68 28.77 61.41
N ILE A 36 24.99 29.29 60.39
CA ILE A 36 23.64 28.86 60.01
C ILE A 36 23.62 28.05 58.70
N ILE A 37 24.40 28.45 57.69
CA ILE A 37 24.46 27.74 56.40
C ILE A 37 25.91 27.71 55.89
N ASP A 38 26.48 26.50 55.78
CA ASP A 38 27.81 26.27 55.24
C ASP A 38 27.83 26.46 53.70
N LEU A 39 28.87 27.12 53.19
CA LEU A 39 29.08 27.38 51.76
C LEU A 39 29.08 26.07 50.94
N LYS A 40 29.58 25.00 51.55
CA LYS A 40 29.54 23.64 50.99
C LYS A 40 28.12 23.16 50.71
N THR A 41 27.16 23.50 51.57
CA THR A 41 25.75 23.16 51.42
C THR A 41 25.12 23.88 50.23
N ILE A 42 25.43 25.17 50.04
CA ILE A 42 24.93 25.97 48.91
C ILE A 42 25.46 25.42 47.58
N LEU A 43 26.76 25.12 47.50
CA LEU A 43 27.38 24.52 46.32
C LEU A 43 26.79 23.13 46.01
N THR A 44 26.50 22.33 47.04
CA THR A 44 25.88 21.01 46.89
C THR A 44 24.46 21.12 46.35
N VAL A 45 23.65 22.07 46.85
CA VAL A 45 22.28 22.31 46.36
C VAL A 45 22.31 22.78 44.90
N LEU A 46 23.19 23.73 44.55
CA LEU A 46 23.35 24.18 43.17
C LEU A 46 23.80 23.06 42.22
N GLY A 47 24.76 22.24 42.65
CA GLY A 47 25.20 21.08 41.88
C GLY A 47 24.09 20.05 41.68
N THR A 48 23.28 19.80 42.71
CA THR A 48 22.16 18.85 42.66
C THR A 48 21.03 19.35 41.75
N VAL A 49 20.62 20.61 41.89
CA VAL A 49 19.58 21.22 41.04
C VAL A 49 20.04 21.30 39.59
N SER A 50 21.30 21.70 39.35
CA SER A 50 21.86 21.76 38.00
C SER A 50 21.98 20.37 37.38
N GLY A 51 22.52 19.41 38.14
CA GLY A 51 22.63 18.01 37.72
C GLY A 51 21.28 17.38 37.40
N ALA A 52 20.26 17.64 38.22
CA ALA A 52 18.88 17.20 37.98
C ALA A 52 18.29 17.84 36.72
N TYR A 53 18.49 19.15 36.53
CA TYR A 53 18.02 19.86 35.33
C TYR A 53 18.68 19.33 34.05
N PHE A 54 20.01 19.18 34.04
CA PHE A 54 20.73 18.63 32.89
C PHE A 54 20.39 17.17 32.64
N GLY A 55 20.27 16.36 33.69
CA GLY A 55 19.83 14.96 33.60
C GLY A 55 18.44 14.84 33.00
N ALA A 56 17.47 15.62 33.49
CA ALA A 56 16.11 15.65 32.94
C ALA A 56 16.07 16.15 31.50
N LYS A 57 16.85 17.18 31.15
CA LYS A 57 16.95 17.71 29.79
C LYS A 57 17.52 16.68 28.81
N VAL A 58 18.59 16.01 29.19
CA VAL A 58 19.24 14.97 28.37
C VAL A 58 18.32 13.76 28.23
N ALA A 59 17.70 13.30 29.32
CA ALA A 59 16.73 12.19 29.29
C ALA A 59 15.52 12.52 28.42
N GLY A 60 14.97 13.73 28.54
CA GLY A 60 13.86 14.19 27.71
C GLY A 60 14.21 14.22 26.22
N LYS A 61 15.41 14.70 25.87
CA LYS A 61 15.90 14.68 24.48
C LYS A 61 15.98 13.25 23.93
N TYR A 62 16.59 12.33 24.67
CA TYR A 62 16.71 10.93 24.23
C TYR A 62 15.36 10.21 24.16
N ALA A 63 14.42 10.54 25.05
CA ALA A 63 13.07 10.00 25.00
C ALA A 63 12.36 10.42 23.69
N ILE A 64 12.45 11.69 23.31
CA ILE A 64 11.88 12.20 22.06
C ILE A 64 12.54 11.52 20.85
N GLU A 65 13.88 11.49 20.79
CA GLU A 65 14.60 10.82 19.69
C GLU A 65 14.25 9.33 19.57
N SER A 66 14.04 8.65 20.70
CA SER A 66 13.60 7.25 20.73
C SER A 66 12.20 7.08 20.14
N VAL A 67 11.26 7.96 20.51
CA VAL A 67 9.88 7.94 19.98
C VAL A 67 9.88 8.22 18.48
N GLU A 68 10.64 9.23 18.02
CA GLU A 68 10.77 9.53 16.58
C GLU A 68 11.33 8.34 15.79
N ARG A 69 12.35 7.66 16.32
CA ARG A 69 12.87 6.43 15.69
C ARG A 69 11.86 5.30 15.66
N GLN A 70 11.03 5.16 16.70
CA GLN A 70 9.97 4.15 16.72
C GLN A 70 8.88 4.45 15.68
N ILE A 71 8.47 5.72 15.55
CA ILE A 71 7.53 6.16 14.52
C ILE A 71 8.10 5.89 13.13
N ALA A 72 9.32 6.35 12.84
CA ALA A 72 9.97 6.15 11.55
C ALA A 72 10.14 4.66 11.19
N ASN A 73 10.46 3.81 12.18
CA ASN A 73 10.54 2.37 11.97
C ASN A 73 9.18 1.72 11.71
N THR A 74 8.13 2.20 12.36
CA THR A 74 6.76 1.72 12.14
C THR A 74 6.28 2.10 10.75
N GLU A 75 6.42 3.37 10.36
CA GLU A 75 6.09 3.85 9.01
C GLU A 75 6.85 3.09 7.93
N LYS A 76 8.15 2.82 8.15
CA LYS A 76 8.95 2.03 7.20
C LYS A 76 8.45 0.59 7.09
N LYS A 77 8.01 -0.03 8.20
CA LYS A 77 7.44 -1.38 8.19
C LYS A 77 6.08 -1.41 7.49
N GLU A 78 5.24 -0.42 7.73
CA GLU A 78 3.92 -0.29 7.08
C GLU A 78 4.08 -0.10 5.57
N LYS A 79 4.89 0.86 5.12
CA LYS A 79 5.17 1.04 3.69
C LYS A 79 5.72 -0.23 3.02
N LYS A 80 6.60 -0.96 3.72
CA LYS A 80 7.12 -2.23 3.20
C LYS A 80 6.03 -3.31 3.12
N ARG A 81 5.12 -3.35 4.10
CA ARG A 81 3.98 -4.27 4.11
C ARG A 81 3.00 -3.94 2.99
N GLU A 82 2.62 -2.67 2.83
CA GLU A 82 1.78 -2.18 1.73
C GLU A 82 2.36 -2.55 0.37
N HIS A 83 3.66 -2.27 0.17
CA HIS A 83 4.36 -2.62 -1.06
C HIS A 83 4.36 -4.13 -1.33
N ASN A 84 4.62 -4.96 -0.31
CA ASN A 84 4.58 -6.41 -0.45
C ASN A 84 3.17 -6.94 -0.75
N ASN A 85 2.14 -6.38 -0.10
CA ASN A 85 0.74 -6.72 -0.34
C ASN A 85 0.35 -6.38 -1.78
N LEU A 86 0.69 -5.18 -2.24
CA LEU A 86 0.45 -4.74 -3.62
C LEU A 86 1.12 -5.67 -4.62
N LEU A 87 2.40 -5.98 -4.42
CA LEU A 87 3.16 -6.86 -5.32
C LEU A 87 2.56 -8.27 -5.36
N LYS A 88 2.14 -8.80 -4.21
CA LYS A 88 1.47 -10.10 -4.12
C LYS A 88 0.15 -10.11 -4.90
N SER A 89 -0.70 -9.10 -4.72
CA SER A 89 -1.97 -9.02 -5.43
C SER A 89 -1.81 -8.85 -6.93
N LEU A 90 -0.86 -7.99 -7.37
CA LEU A 90 -0.52 -7.84 -8.79
C LEU A 90 -0.05 -9.14 -9.43
N VAL A 91 0.85 -9.88 -8.77
CA VAL A 91 1.36 -11.16 -9.29
C VAL A 91 0.25 -12.19 -9.41
N LEU A 92 -0.64 -12.29 -8.42
CA LEU A 92 -1.76 -13.23 -8.44
C LEU A 92 -2.79 -12.88 -9.51
N TYR A 93 -3.17 -11.61 -9.63
CA TYR A 93 -4.08 -11.14 -10.67
C TYR A 93 -3.49 -11.40 -12.05
N ARG A 94 -2.23 -11.01 -12.28
CA ARG A 94 -1.53 -11.26 -13.54
C ARG A 94 -1.54 -12.74 -13.89
N ALA A 95 -1.12 -13.62 -12.98
CA ALA A 95 -1.00 -15.04 -13.25
C ALA A 95 -2.36 -15.66 -13.64
N THR A 96 -3.41 -15.29 -12.91
CA THR A 96 -4.77 -15.80 -13.13
C THR A 96 -5.36 -15.28 -14.43
N SER A 97 -5.23 -13.96 -14.68
CA SER A 97 -5.70 -13.34 -15.92
C SER A 97 -4.94 -13.84 -17.15
N LEU A 98 -3.62 -14.05 -17.05
CA LEU A 98 -2.81 -14.58 -18.13
C LEU A 98 -3.20 -16.03 -18.44
N LYS A 99 -3.39 -16.86 -17.41
CA LYS A 99 -3.88 -18.23 -17.58
C LYS A 99 -5.22 -18.27 -18.30
N LEU A 100 -6.13 -17.37 -17.91
CA LEU A 100 -7.43 -17.23 -18.56
C LEU A 100 -7.27 -16.78 -20.01
N TYR A 101 -6.51 -15.73 -20.28
CA TYR A 101 -6.22 -15.25 -21.64
C TYR A 101 -5.62 -16.34 -22.53
N THR A 102 -4.59 -17.06 -22.08
CA THR A 102 -3.94 -18.13 -22.86
C THR A 102 -4.93 -19.26 -23.17
N PHE A 103 -5.77 -19.65 -22.21
CA PHE A 103 -6.79 -20.66 -22.44
C PHE A 103 -7.80 -20.20 -23.51
N LEU A 104 -8.32 -18.97 -23.40
CA LEU A 104 -9.30 -18.43 -24.35
C LEU A 104 -8.70 -18.18 -25.74
N GLU A 105 -7.42 -17.79 -25.82
CA GLU A 105 -6.72 -17.62 -27.09
C GLU A 105 -6.53 -18.95 -27.82
N ASN A 106 -6.17 -20.03 -27.11
CA ASN A 106 -6.06 -21.37 -27.70
C ASN A 106 -7.42 -21.93 -28.20
N LEU A 107 -8.52 -21.38 -27.69
CA LEU A 107 -9.87 -21.77 -28.11
C LEU A 107 -10.37 -20.99 -29.32
N LYS A 108 -9.69 -19.90 -29.74
CA LYS A 108 -10.02 -19.20 -31.00
C LYS A 108 -10.13 -20.17 -32.15
N ASP A 109 -9.20 -21.09 -32.27
CA ASP A 109 -9.13 -22.02 -33.40
C ASP A 109 -10.20 -23.12 -33.35
N VAL A 110 -10.66 -23.47 -32.14
CA VAL A 110 -11.76 -24.42 -31.94
C VAL A 110 -13.08 -23.77 -32.31
N VAL A 111 -13.32 -22.55 -31.85
CA VAL A 111 -14.57 -21.81 -32.09
C VAL A 111 -14.64 -21.23 -33.52
N LYS A 112 -13.51 -20.99 -34.18
CA LYS A 112 -13.44 -20.47 -35.56
C LYS A 112 -13.71 -21.53 -36.63
N LYS A 113 -13.50 -22.82 -36.35
CA LYS A 113 -13.87 -23.93 -37.26
C LYS A 113 -15.36 -23.96 -37.62
N HIS A 114 -16.17 -23.19 -36.90
CA HIS A 114 -17.63 -23.19 -36.97
C HIS A 114 -18.25 -22.04 -37.75
N GLU A 115 -17.44 -21.18 -38.38
CA GLU A 115 -17.96 -20.28 -39.43
C GLU A 115 -18.61 -21.06 -40.59
N SER A 116 -18.18 -22.31 -40.82
CA SER A 116 -18.87 -23.24 -41.71
C SER A 116 -19.78 -24.16 -40.90
N PHE A 117 -21.07 -23.84 -40.82
CA PHE A 117 -22.15 -24.71 -40.30
C PHE A 117 -22.36 -26.01 -41.13
N ALA A 118 -21.28 -26.58 -41.69
CA ALA A 118 -21.31 -27.68 -42.64
C ALA A 118 -21.44 -29.07 -42.00
N GLY A 119 -21.34 -29.17 -40.66
CA GLY A 119 -21.29 -30.45 -39.93
C GLY A 119 -22.63 -31.04 -39.50
N GLY A 120 -23.75 -30.31 -39.61
CA GLY A 120 -25.06 -30.78 -39.14
C GLY A 120 -25.20 -30.86 -37.61
N ILE A 121 -26.24 -31.57 -37.14
CA ILE A 121 -26.66 -31.63 -35.72
C ILE A 121 -25.59 -32.22 -34.79
N SER A 122 -24.83 -33.24 -35.24
CA SER A 122 -23.79 -33.90 -34.44
C SER A 122 -22.58 -33.01 -34.15
N ALA A 123 -22.21 -32.13 -35.09
CA ALA A 123 -21.16 -31.13 -34.84
C ALA A 123 -21.63 -30.13 -33.77
N PHE A 124 -22.90 -29.72 -33.84
CA PHE A 124 -23.52 -28.79 -32.89
C PHE A 124 -23.53 -29.30 -31.43
N GLU A 125 -23.76 -30.59 -31.23
CA GLU A 125 -23.73 -31.19 -29.88
C GLU A 125 -22.32 -31.25 -29.28
N GLU A 126 -21.29 -31.60 -30.07
CA GLU A 126 -19.88 -31.60 -29.62
C GLU A 126 -19.39 -30.19 -29.24
N ASP A 127 -19.90 -29.15 -29.90
CA ASP A 127 -19.56 -27.77 -29.61
C ASP A 127 -20.20 -27.24 -28.34
N ALA A 128 -21.45 -27.62 -28.09
CA ALA A 128 -22.15 -27.26 -26.86
C ALA A 128 -21.39 -27.81 -25.64
N ASP A 129 -20.86 -29.03 -25.73
CA ASP A 129 -20.03 -29.62 -24.68
C ASP A 129 -18.69 -28.91 -24.51
N SER A 130 -18.08 -28.47 -25.62
CA SER A 130 -16.87 -27.64 -25.59
C SER A 130 -17.13 -26.29 -24.91
N LEU A 131 -18.22 -25.60 -25.26
CA LEU A 131 -18.63 -24.34 -24.62
C LEU A 131 -18.97 -24.52 -23.13
N ARG A 132 -19.59 -25.64 -22.74
CA ARG A 132 -19.83 -25.96 -21.33
C ARG A 132 -18.53 -26.16 -20.56
N ALA A 133 -17.52 -26.78 -21.16
CA ALA A 133 -16.19 -26.88 -20.56
C ALA A 133 -15.53 -25.51 -20.40
N ILE A 134 -15.65 -24.64 -21.40
CA ILE A 134 -15.17 -23.25 -21.36
C ILE A 134 -15.85 -22.47 -20.25
N LYS A 135 -17.19 -22.53 -20.17
CA LYS A 135 -17.99 -21.93 -19.10
C LYS A 135 -17.46 -22.32 -17.73
N LYS A 136 -17.30 -23.62 -17.49
CA LYS A 136 -16.79 -24.16 -16.22
C LYS A 136 -15.40 -23.62 -15.89
N PHE A 137 -14.51 -23.53 -16.87
CA PHE A 137 -13.18 -22.97 -16.68
C PHE A 137 -13.25 -21.48 -16.31
N ILE A 138 -13.98 -20.66 -17.07
CA ILE A 138 -14.12 -19.22 -16.82
C ILE A 138 -14.73 -18.98 -15.42
N THR A 139 -15.76 -19.74 -15.03
CA THR A 139 -16.36 -19.65 -13.70
C THR A 139 -15.34 -19.93 -12.59
N ASN A 140 -14.50 -20.97 -12.75
CA ASN A 140 -13.49 -21.30 -11.75
C ASN A 140 -12.45 -20.18 -11.60
N GLU A 141 -11.94 -19.65 -12.71
CA GLU A 141 -10.96 -18.55 -12.67
C GLU A 141 -11.57 -17.25 -12.16
N LEU A 142 -12.83 -16.95 -12.47
CA LEU A 142 -13.57 -15.82 -11.90
C LEU A 142 -13.62 -15.91 -10.37
N ILE A 143 -13.95 -17.08 -9.83
CA ILE A 143 -13.96 -17.31 -8.38
C ILE A 143 -12.56 -17.12 -7.78
N GLN A 144 -11.49 -17.49 -8.49
CA GLN A 144 -10.13 -17.24 -8.01
C GLN A 144 -9.80 -15.75 -7.99
N LEU A 145 -10.18 -15.00 -9.03
CA LEU A 145 -9.98 -13.55 -9.10
C LEU A 145 -10.74 -12.81 -7.98
N GLU A 146 -12.00 -13.17 -7.74
CA GLU A 146 -12.84 -12.56 -6.69
C GLU A 146 -12.32 -12.83 -5.26
N ARG A 147 -11.52 -13.89 -5.07
CA ARG A 147 -10.88 -14.19 -3.78
C ARG A 147 -9.64 -13.37 -3.49
N ILE A 148 -9.06 -12.73 -4.49
CA ILE A 148 -7.87 -11.92 -4.29
C ILE A 148 -8.30 -10.63 -3.58
N ASP A 149 -7.75 -10.39 -2.40
CA ASP A 149 -7.99 -9.18 -1.64
C ASP A 149 -7.32 -7.97 -2.31
N ILE A 150 -8.14 -6.99 -2.66
CA ILE A 150 -7.75 -5.75 -3.35
C ILE A 150 -8.13 -4.50 -2.55
N THR A 151 -8.58 -4.65 -1.30
CA THR A 151 -9.11 -3.54 -0.48
C THR A 151 -8.06 -2.48 -0.15
N GLU A 152 -6.80 -2.88 -0.02
CA GLU A 152 -5.67 -2.00 0.31
C GLU A 152 -4.91 -1.49 -0.93
N ILE A 153 -5.45 -1.68 -2.14
CA ILE A 153 -4.76 -1.36 -3.40
C ILE A 153 -5.02 0.08 -3.84
N PRO A 154 -4.03 0.79 -4.40
CA PRO A 154 -4.23 2.12 -4.99
C PRO A 154 -5.37 2.14 -6.02
N SER A 155 -6.12 3.24 -6.04
CA SER A 155 -7.35 3.38 -6.84
C SER A 155 -7.19 3.08 -8.33
N GLU A 156 -6.05 3.44 -8.92
CA GLU A 156 -5.76 3.19 -10.33
C GLU A 156 -5.64 1.69 -10.65
N ILE A 157 -4.89 0.95 -9.84
CA ILE A 157 -4.71 -0.50 -10.01
C ILE A 157 -6.00 -1.23 -9.66
N PHE A 158 -6.71 -0.77 -8.63
CA PHE A 158 -8.03 -1.27 -8.26
C PHE A 158 -9.03 -1.17 -9.43
N PHE A 159 -9.02 -0.06 -10.16
CA PHE A 159 -9.87 0.11 -11.34
C PHE A 159 -9.53 -0.90 -12.44
N LYS A 160 -8.25 -1.13 -12.74
CA LYS A 160 -7.81 -2.16 -13.69
C LYS A 160 -8.29 -3.56 -13.30
N PHE A 161 -8.17 -3.93 -12.02
CA PHE A 161 -8.66 -5.21 -11.52
C PHE A 161 -10.18 -5.36 -11.65
N THR A 162 -10.91 -4.28 -11.37
CA THR A 162 -12.37 -4.25 -11.54
C THR A 162 -12.78 -4.42 -13.01
N LEU A 163 -12.05 -3.78 -13.93
CA LEU A 163 -12.28 -3.95 -15.37
C LEU A 163 -12.00 -5.39 -15.82
N ILE A 164 -10.92 -6.01 -15.34
CA ILE A 164 -10.63 -7.43 -15.63
C ILE A 164 -11.77 -8.32 -15.13
N LEU A 165 -12.22 -8.14 -13.89
CA LEU A 165 -13.37 -8.90 -13.35
C LEU A 165 -14.62 -8.70 -14.20
N SER A 166 -14.90 -7.47 -14.62
CA SER A 166 -16.01 -7.15 -15.52
C SER A 166 -15.88 -7.88 -16.86
N ASN A 167 -14.69 -7.87 -17.47
CA ASN A 167 -14.44 -8.55 -18.74
C ASN A 167 -14.60 -10.06 -18.62
N VAL A 168 -14.12 -10.67 -17.53
CA VAL A 168 -14.30 -12.10 -17.26
C VAL A 168 -15.79 -12.45 -17.08
N LYS A 169 -16.57 -11.60 -16.40
CA LYS A 169 -18.03 -11.77 -16.28
C LYS A 169 -18.73 -11.65 -17.64
N SER A 170 -18.35 -10.67 -18.45
CA SER A 170 -18.85 -10.50 -19.81
C SER A 170 -18.53 -11.71 -20.71
N LEU A 171 -17.33 -12.27 -20.60
CA LEU A 171 -16.93 -13.49 -21.32
C LEU A 171 -17.78 -14.69 -20.88
N LEU A 172 -18.00 -14.85 -19.57
CA LEU A 172 -18.87 -15.90 -19.05
C LEU A 172 -20.28 -15.78 -19.61
N ASN A 173 -20.87 -14.59 -19.54
CA ASN A 173 -22.20 -14.31 -20.09
C ASN A 173 -22.27 -14.61 -21.59
N SER A 174 -21.24 -14.25 -22.35
CA SER A 174 -21.18 -14.53 -23.79
C SER A 174 -21.19 -16.04 -24.08
N VAL A 175 -20.45 -16.82 -23.30
CA VAL A 175 -20.45 -18.29 -23.43
C VAL A 175 -21.80 -18.88 -23.05
N GLU A 176 -22.46 -18.36 -22.01
CA GLU A 176 -23.81 -18.78 -21.64
C GLU A 176 -24.83 -18.52 -22.76
N GLU A 177 -24.81 -17.31 -23.32
CA GLU A 177 -25.70 -16.93 -24.42
C GLU A 177 -25.40 -17.71 -25.71
N MET A 178 -24.13 -18.04 -25.98
CA MET A 178 -23.75 -18.91 -27.09
C MET A 178 -24.33 -20.33 -26.91
N ILE A 179 -24.22 -20.93 -25.72
CA ILE A 179 -24.82 -22.25 -25.42
C ILE A 179 -26.34 -22.18 -25.62
N ASP A 180 -26.99 -21.16 -25.06
CA ASP A 180 -28.44 -20.96 -25.18
C ASP A 180 -28.90 -20.78 -26.62
N ALA A 181 -28.12 -20.06 -27.43
CA ALA A 181 -28.37 -19.89 -28.85
C ALA A 181 -28.21 -21.20 -29.62
N MET A 182 -27.26 -22.05 -29.23
CA MET A 182 -27.09 -23.37 -29.83
C MET A 182 -28.25 -24.30 -29.49
N ASP A 183 -28.65 -24.37 -28.22
CA ASP A 183 -29.80 -25.19 -27.77
C ASP A 183 -31.12 -24.76 -28.47
N LYS A 184 -31.25 -23.47 -28.79
CA LYS A 184 -32.41 -22.89 -29.51
C LYS A 184 -32.25 -22.86 -31.03
N TYR A 185 -31.15 -23.37 -31.59
CA TYR A 185 -30.81 -23.31 -33.02
C TYR A 185 -30.92 -21.90 -33.63
N ASN A 186 -30.45 -20.87 -32.91
CA ASN A 186 -30.46 -19.48 -33.35
C ASN A 186 -29.05 -18.97 -33.72
N PRO A 187 -28.64 -19.11 -34.99
CA PRO A 187 -27.28 -18.79 -35.42
C PRO A 187 -26.94 -17.29 -35.35
N ASN A 188 -27.93 -16.41 -35.48
CA ASN A 188 -27.69 -14.96 -35.45
C ASN A 188 -27.27 -14.49 -34.04
N ILE A 189 -27.91 -15.04 -33.00
CA ILE A 189 -27.57 -14.73 -31.61
C ILE A 189 -26.17 -15.30 -31.30
N TYR A 190 -25.90 -16.53 -31.72
CA TYR A 190 -24.58 -17.15 -31.56
C TYR A 190 -23.47 -16.28 -32.16
N LEU A 191 -23.61 -15.85 -33.42
CA LEU A 191 -22.62 -15.00 -34.09
C LEU A 191 -22.43 -13.65 -33.38
N THR A 192 -23.50 -13.04 -32.87
CA THR A 192 -23.42 -11.77 -32.14
C THR A 192 -22.55 -11.91 -30.88
N TYR A 193 -22.81 -12.93 -30.06
CA TYR A 193 -22.06 -13.15 -28.82
C TYR A 193 -20.64 -13.70 -29.08
N TRP A 194 -20.43 -14.36 -30.21
CA TRP A 194 -19.11 -14.76 -30.69
C TRP A 194 -18.22 -13.55 -31.02
N GLU A 195 -18.76 -12.56 -31.74
CA GLU A 195 -18.02 -11.32 -32.05
C GLU A 195 -17.66 -10.56 -30.77
N PHE A 196 -18.63 -10.44 -29.87
CA PHE A 196 -18.46 -9.79 -28.58
C PHE A 196 -17.39 -10.51 -27.73
N TYR A 197 -17.45 -11.84 -27.63
CA TYR A 197 -16.46 -12.66 -26.92
C TYR A 197 -15.03 -12.39 -27.42
N PHE A 198 -14.80 -12.30 -28.73
CA PHE A 198 -13.47 -12.00 -29.26
C PHE A 198 -13.02 -10.57 -29.07
N SER A 199 -13.94 -9.60 -29.06
CA SER A 199 -13.63 -8.22 -28.67
C SER A 199 -13.15 -8.17 -27.21
N THR A 200 -13.90 -8.80 -26.31
CA THR A 200 -13.57 -8.79 -24.88
C THR A 200 -12.24 -9.49 -24.56
N ILE A 201 -11.85 -10.54 -25.31
CA ILE A 201 -10.51 -11.15 -25.17
C ILE A 201 -9.40 -10.14 -25.50
N LYS A 202 -9.58 -9.27 -26.51
CA LYS A 202 -8.58 -8.25 -26.86
C LYS A 202 -8.44 -7.20 -25.77
N GLU A 203 -9.56 -6.73 -25.23
CA GLU A 203 -9.58 -5.76 -24.12
C GLU A 203 -8.94 -6.36 -22.87
N LEU A 204 -9.24 -7.63 -22.56
CA LEU A 204 -8.60 -8.35 -21.46
C LEU A 204 -7.08 -8.42 -21.63
N LYS A 205 -6.59 -8.70 -22.83
CA LYS A 205 -5.14 -8.72 -23.13
C LYS A 205 -4.49 -7.38 -22.83
N GLN A 206 -5.10 -6.30 -23.29
CA GLN A 206 -4.57 -4.95 -23.07
C GLN A 206 -4.44 -4.63 -21.58
N LEU A 207 -5.45 -4.98 -20.78
CA LEU A 207 -5.41 -4.80 -19.32
C LEU A 207 -4.33 -5.66 -18.64
N ILE A 208 -4.07 -6.87 -19.15
CA ILE A 208 -2.98 -7.73 -18.65
C ILE A 208 -1.62 -7.10 -18.96
N ASP A 209 -1.43 -6.59 -20.18
CA ASP A 209 -0.19 -5.92 -20.58
C ASP A 209 0.07 -4.65 -19.75
N GLU A 210 -0.98 -3.91 -19.38
CA GLU A 210 -0.89 -2.77 -18.47
C GLU A 210 -0.44 -3.19 -17.06
N ILE A 211 -0.94 -4.31 -16.53
CA ILE A 211 -0.49 -4.87 -15.24
C ILE A 211 0.98 -5.31 -15.31
N ASP A 212 1.42 -5.85 -16.45
CA ASP A 212 2.82 -6.24 -16.67
C ASP A 212 3.75 -5.02 -16.63
N ASN A 213 3.33 -3.92 -17.25
CA ASN A 213 4.05 -2.66 -17.19
C ASN A 213 4.13 -2.13 -15.75
N ASP A 214 3.01 -2.14 -15.01
CA ASP A 214 2.99 -1.71 -13.60
C ASP A 214 3.93 -2.56 -12.73
N LEU A 215 3.91 -3.89 -12.91
CA LEU A 215 4.83 -4.81 -12.23
C LEU A 215 6.30 -4.56 -12.57
N SER A 216 6.60 -4.18 -13.81
CA SER A 216 7.96 -3.86 -14.24
C SER A 216 8.48 -2.57 -13.60
N ASN A 217 7.63 -1.55 -13.49
CA ASN A 217 7.94 -0.26 -12.86
C ASN A 217 8.15 -0.38 -11.35
N ILE A 218 7.44 -1.30 -10.70
CA ILE A 218 7.57 -1.54 -9.25
C ILE A 218 8.87 -2.28 -8.91
N LYS A 219 9.45 -3.04 -9.85
CA LYS A 219 10.70 -3.79 -9.67
C LYS A 219 11.97 -3.00 -9.99
N SER A 220 11.88 -1.89 -10.73
CA SER A 220 13.03 -1.01 -11.07
C SER A 220 13.31 -0.01 -9.95
#